data_AF-A0A7S3EBZ5-F1
#
_entry.id   AF-A0A7S3EBZ5-F1
#
_cell.length_a   1.000
_cell.length_b   1.000
_cell.length_c   1.000
_cell.angle_alpha   90.00
_cell.angle_beta   90.00
_cell.angle_gamma   90.00
#
_symmetry.space_group_name_H-M   'P 1'
#
loop_
_entity.id
_entity.type
_entity.pdbx_description
1 polymer ?
#
loop_
_entity_poly.entity_id
_entity_poly.type
_entity_poly.pdbx_seq_one_letter_code
_entity_poly.pdbx_strand_id
1 'polypeptide(L)'
;HLRKTMAVALCHMLFISWLYGKTSQNVEMFQSFGFRDTPHIIGLLLFSEINAPLESILGLAMNWMSRRYEYQADKFASGMHYTNELAEALVTLHIENLSNMNPDPFYSAYHNSHPTMIERLAALGAKPTNMDLKTVTGAKETSSESAVPSQSERKEN
;
A
#
# COMPACT_ATOMS: atom_id res chain seq x y z
N HIS A 1 17.93 -1.58 -2.14
CA HIS A 1 16.97 -2.70 -2.15
C HIS A 1 16.43 -3.08 -3.53
N LEU A 2 16.39 -2.14 -4.49
CA LEU A 2 15.85 -2.34 -5.85
C LEU A 2 16.33 -3.60 -6.60
N ARG A 3 17.64 -3.90 -6.60
CA ARG A 3 18.16 -5.10 -7.29
C ARG A 3 17.56 -6.41 -6.75
N LYS A 4 17.27 -6.46 -5.45
CA LYS A 4 16.67 -7.64 -4.81
C LYS A 4 15.20 -7.77 -5.22
N THR A 5 14.43 -6.67 -5.19
CA THR A 5 13.02 -6.71 -5.60
C THR A 5 12.87 -7.02 -7.10
N MET A 6 13.75 -6.48 -7.95
CA MET A 6 13.79 -6.83 -9.36
C MET A 6 14.11 -8.31 -9.60
N ALA A 7 15.10 -8.87 -8.90
CA ALA A 7 15.43 -10.28 -9.01
C ALA A 7 14.25 -11.18 -8.60
N VAL A 8 13.57 -10.85 -7.50
CA VAL A 8 12.38 -11.60 -7.07
C VAL A 8 11.25 -11.49 -8.10
N ALA A 9 11.00 -10.30 -8.66
CA ALA A 9 9.97 -10.11 -9.68
C ALA A 9 10.26 -10.92 -10.96
N LEU A 10 11.52 -10.97 -11.40
CA LEU A 10 11.92 -11.80 -12.55
C LEU A 10 11.72 -13.29 -12.26
N CYS A 11 12.14 -13.76 -11.08
CA CYS A 11 11.92 -15.14 -10.67
C CYS A 11 10.43 -15.50 -10.61
N HIS A 12 9.59 -14.61 -10.10
CA HIS A 12 8.13 -14.80 -10.02
C HIS A 12 7.48 -14.87 -11.40
N MET A 13 7.83 -13.96 -12.31
CA MET A 13 7.36 -13.98 -13.70
C MET A 13 7.73 -15.29 -14.42
N LEU A 14 8.98 -15.76 -14.24
CA LEU A 14 9.43 -17.03 -14.82
C LEU A 14 8.70 -18.22 -14.19
N PHE A 15 8.49 -18.19 -12.88
CA PHE A 15 7.78 -19.23 -12.14
C PHE A 15 6.31 -19.35 -12.58
N ILE A 16 5.59 -18.23 -12.67
CA ILE A 16 4.21 -18.21 -13.18
C ILE A 16 4.16 -18.70 -14.62
N SER A 17 5.06 -18.24 -15.48
CA SER A 17 5.09 -18.66 -16.88
C SER A 17 5.32 -20.17 -17.01
N TRP A 18 6.20 -20.73 -16.17
CA TRP A 18 6.42 -22.17 -16.09
C TRP A 18 5.19 -22.92 -15.58
N LEU A 19 4.54 -22.43 -14.51
CA LEU A 19 3.29 -23.01 -13.99
C LEU A 19 2.18 -23.01 -15.05
N TYR A 20 1.97 -21.88 -15.72
CA TYR A 20 0.99 -21.78 -16.81
C TYR A 20 1.30 -22.75 -17.95
N GLY A 21 2.58 -22.92 -18.31
CA GLY A 21 3.01 -23.93 -19.27
C GLY A 21 2.59 -25.35 -18.87
N LYS A 22 2.62 -25.68 -17.57
CA LYS A 22 2.16 -26.98 -17.05
C LYS A 22 0.63 -27.07 -17.03
N THR A 23 -0.05 -26.00 -16.65
CA THR A 23 -1.52 -25.98 -16.51
C THR A 23 -2.24 -25.95 -17.87
N SER A 24 -1.69 -25.26 -18.87
CA SER A 24 -2.28 -25.13 -20.20
C SER A 24 -2.37 -26.45 -20.98
N GLN A 25 -1.57 -27.45 -20.61
CA GLN A 25 -1.60 -28.80 -21.20
C GLN A 25 -2.70 -29.70 -20.60
N ASN A 26 -3.34 -29.30 -19.51
CA ASN A 26 -4.33 -30.13 -18.82
C ASN A 26 -5.74 -29.92 -19.40
N VAL A 27 -6.15 -30.80 -20.31
CA VAL A 27 -7.47 -30.75 -20.96
C VAL A 27 -8.61 -30.94 -19.94
N GLU A 28 -8.40 -31.73 -18.89
CA GLU A 28 -9.40 -32.00 -17.84
C GLU A 28 -9.86 -30.74 -17.11
N MET A 29 -8.97 -29.77 -16.93
CA MET A 29 -9.32 -28.48 -16.32
C MET A 29 -10.37 -27.77 -17.16
N PHE A 30 -10.17 -27.66 -18.48
CA PHE A 30 -11.10 -26.99 -19.39
C PHE A 30 -12.44 -27.72 -19.50
N GLN A 31 -12.40 -29.06 -19.53
CA GLN A 31 -13.60 -29.88 -19.59
C GLN A 31 -14.46 -29.75 -18.33
N SER A 32 -13.85 -29.58 -17.16
CA SER A 32 -14.56 -29.35 -15.90
C SER A 32 -15.39 -28.06 -15.90
N PHE A 33 -15.00 -27.09 -16.74
CA PHE A 33 -15.74 -25.83 -16.96
C PHE A 33 -16.61 -25.86 -18.23
N GLY A 34 -16.80 -27.03 -18.85
CA GLY A 34 -17.69 -27.22 -20.00
C GLY A 34 -17.09 -26.87 -21.37
N PHE A 35 -15.78 -26.62 -21.45
CA PHE A 35 -15.10 -26.33 -22.72
C PHE A 35 -14.62 -27.61 -23.39
N ARG A 36 -14.90 -27.75 -24.69
CA ARG A 36 -14.42 -28.87 -25.53
C ARG A 36 -13.06 -28.57 -26.15
N ASP A 37 -12.83 -27.31 -26.48
CA ASP A 37 -11.54 -26.80 -26.96
C ASP A 37 -10.73 -26.22 -25.80
N THR A 38 -9.43 -26.01 -26.01
CA THR A 38 -8.52 -25.41 -25.03
C THR A 38 -8.04 -24.02 -25.49
N PRO A 39 -8.93 -23.00 -25.54
CA PRO A 39 -8.53 -21.65 -25.90
C PRO A 39 -7.62 -21.05 -24.82
N HIS A 40 -6.46 -20.54 -25.24
CA HIS A 40 -5.43 -20.00 -24.34
C HIS A 40 -5.93 -18.87 -23.43
N ILE A 41 -6.82 -18.01 -23.93
CA ILE A 41 -7.38 -16.89 -23.15
C ILE A 41 -8.16 -17.40 -21.94
N ILE A 42 -8.97 -18.44 -22.12
CA ILE A 42 -9.73 -19.06 -21.02
C ILE A 42 -8.78 -19.77 -20.06
N GLY A 43 -7.72 -20.40 -20.58
CA GLY A 43 -6.69 -21.03 -19.76
C GLY A 43 -5.99 -20.04 -18.83
N LEU A 44 -5.68 -18.83 -19.33
CA LEU A 44 -5.08 -17.78 -18.53
C LEU A 44 -6.03 -17.24 -17.45
N LEU A 45 -7.32 -17.10 -17.77
CA LEU A 45 -8.35 -16.65 -16.83
C LEU A 45 -8.55 -17.66 -15.69
N LEU A 46 -8.71 -18.95 -16.03
CA LEU A 46 -8.82 -20.02 -15.03
C LEU A 46 -7.55 -20.13 -14.19
N PHE A 47 -6.38 -19.99 -14.82
CA PHE A 47 -5.11 -19.98 -14.11
C PHE A 47 -5.00 -18.81 -13.11
N SER A 48 -5.47 -17.62 -13.47
CA SER A 48 -5.48 -16.45 -12.56
C SER A 48 -6.28 -16.73 -11.29
N GLU A 49 -7.46 -17.35 -11.42
CA GLU A 49 -8.31 -17.69 -10.27
C GLU A 49 -7.67 -18.78 -9.39
N ILE A 50 -7.10 -19.82 -10.01
CA ILE A 50 -6.42 -20.91 -9.28
C ILE A 50 -5.17 -20.38 -8.55
N ASN A 51 -4.48 -19.40 -9.14
CA ASN A 51 -3.26 -18.83 -8.60
C ASN A 51 -3.52 -17.72 -7.55
N ALA A 52 -4.75 -17.23 -7.40
CA ALA A 52 -5.11 -16.18 -6.45
C ALA A 52 -4.63 -16.40 -4.99
N PRO A 53 -4.82 -17.57 -4.35
CA PRO A 53 -4.32 -17.80 -2.99
C PRO A 53 -2.79 -17.78 -2.90
N LEU A 54 -2.10 -18.22 -3.95
CA LEU A 54 -0.64 -18.16 -4.02
C LEU A 54 -0.17 -16.70 -4.08
N GLU A 55 -0.83 -15.86 -4.88
CA GLU A 55 -0.55 -14.43 -4.95
C GLU A 55 -0.82 -13.72 -3.62
N SER A 56 -1.86 -14.10 -2.87
CA SER A 56 -2.12 -13.54 -1.53
C SER A 56 -0.98 -13.83 -0.55
N ILE A 57 -0.46 -15.07 -0.54
CA ILE A 57 0.66 -15.45 0.33
C ILE A 57 1.93 -14.72 -0.08
N LEU A 58 2.20 -14.64 -1.38
CA LEU A 58 3.37 -13.95 -1.89
C LEU A 58 3.29 -12.43 -1.61
N GLY A 59 2.12 -11.83 -1.76
CA GLY A 59 1.84 -10.43 -1.42
C GLY A 59 2.13 -10.14 0.05
N LEU A 60 1.71 -11.01 0.96
CA LEU A 60 2.05 -10.89 2.38
C LEU A 60 3.56 -10.95 2.62
N ALA A 61 4.26 -11.89 1.97
CA ALA A 61 5.72 -12.00 2.07
C ALA A 61 6.44 -10.77 1.51
N MET A 62 5.95 -10.21 0.41
CA MET A 62 6.45 -8.96 -0.18
C MET A 62 6.23 -7.77 0.75
N ASN A 63 5.03 -7.64 1.33
CA ASN A 63 4.73 -6.57 2.29
C ASN A 63 5.61 -6.68 3.54
N TRP A 64 5.91 -7.90 4.00
CA TRP A 64 6.86 -8.10 5.08
C TRP A 64 8.30 -7.69 4.70
N MET A 65 8.76 -8.07 3.50
CA MET A 65 10.09 -7.69 3.00
C MET A 65 10.22 -6.16 2.82
N SER A 66 9.20 -5.52 2.26
CA SER A 66 9.16 -4.06 2.06
C SER A 66 9.24 -3.31 3.39
N ARG A 67 8.46 -3.74 4.41
CA ARG A 67 8.55 -3.17 5.76
C ARG A 67 9.95 -3.28 6.35
N ARG A 68 10.62 -4.41 6.14
CA ARG A 68 12.00 -4.60 6.60
C ARG A 68 13.00 -3.70 5.86
N TYR A 69 12.73 -3.31 4.61
CA TYR A 69 13.55 -2.36 3.87
C TYR A 69 13.36 -0.92 4.36
N GLU A 70 12.14 -0.53 4.74
CA GLU A 70 11.86 0.75 5.39
C GLU A 70 12.66 0.91 6.69
N TYR A 71 12.62 -0.07 7.59
CA TYR A 71 13.41 0.00 8.83
C TYR A 71 14.93 0.06 8.60
N GLN A 72 15.42 -0.56 7.52
CA GLN A 72 16.83 -0.45 7.15
C GLN A 72 17.17 0.96 6.64
N ALA A 73 16.26 1.59 5.89
CA ALA A 73 16.42 2.95 5.42
C ALA A 73 16.37 3.96 6.58
N ASP A 74 15.42 3.78 7.50
CA ASP A 74 15.31 4.60 8.72
C ASP A 74 16.58 4.51 9.58
N LYS A 75 17.12 3.30 9.75
CA LYS A 75 18.39 3.08 10.45
C LYS A 75 19.59 3.70 9.72
N PHE A 76 19.57 3.72 8.39
CA PHE A 76 20.61 4.38 7.61
C PHE A 76 20.57 5.90 7.79
N ALA A 77 19.38 6.50 7.78
CA ALA A 77 19.19 7.94 8.04
C ALA A 77 19.61 8.33 9.46
N SER A 78 19.27 7.49 10.47
CA SER A 78 19.70 7.75 11.85
C SER A 78 21.22 7.67 12.04
N GLY A 79 21.88 6.76 11.29
CA GLY A 79 23.34 6.70 11.24
C GLY A 79 24.02 7.92 10.62
N MET A 80 23.28 8.74 9.86
CA MET A 80 23.75 9.99 9.28
C MET A 80 23.31 11.23 10.09
N HIS A 81 22.80 11.02 11.32
CA HIS A 81 22.32 12.08 12.22
C HIS A 81 21.08 12.87 11.74
N TYR A 82 20.32 12.35 10.77
CA TYR A 82 19.08 12.97 10.26
C TYR A 82 17.80 12.47 10.97
N THR A 83 17.93 11.96 12.20
CA THR A 83 16.81 11.30 12.90
C THR A 83 15.65 12.26 13.19
N ASN A 84 15.95 13.51 13.56
CA ASN A 84 14.93 14.48 13.95
C ASN A 84 14.19 15.05 12.73
N GLU A 85 14.93 15.37 11.67
CA GLU A 85 14.40 15.86 10.40
C GLU A 85 13.53 14.80 9.72
N LEU A 86 13.95 13.53 9.80
CA LEU A 86 13.13 12.41 9.31
C LEU A 86 11.85 12.26 10.12
N ALA A 87 11.92 12.35 11.45
CA ALA A 87 10.74 12.27 12.31
C ALA A 87 9.75 13.40 12.01
N GLU A 88 10.24 14.62 11.81
CA GLU A 88 9.42 15.77 11.46
C GLU A 88 8.74 15.57 10.08
N ALA A 89 9.52 15.19 9.07
CA ALA A 89 9.01 14.93 7.73
C ALA A 89 7.92 13.82 7.72
N LEU A 90 8.09 12.77 8.52
CA LEU A 90 7.11 11.69 8.64
C LEU A 90 5.78 12.18 9.24
N VAL A 91 5.82 13.05 10.25
CA VAL A 91 4.61 13.60 10.86
C VAL A 91 3.91 14.57 9.91
N THR A 92 4.66 15.46 9.26
CA THR A 92 4.13 16.39 8.25
C THR A 92 3.42 15.64 7.13
N LEU A 93 4.09 14.64 6.54
CA LEU A 93 3.52 13.84 5.46
C LEU A 93 2.28 13.05 5.91
N HIS A 94 2.24 12.59 7.16
CA HIS A 94 1.09 11.88 7.70
C HIS A 94 -0.14 12.80 7.87
N ILE A 95 0.08 14.04 8.34
CA ILE A 95 -0.97 15.05 8.50
C ILE A 95 -1.52 15.47 7.13
N GLU A 96 -0.65 15.78 6.17
CA GLU A 96 -1.05 16.19 4.83
C GLU A 96 -1.86 15.12 4.10
N ASN A 97 -1.49 13.84 4.28
CA ASN A 97 -2.21 12.72 3.66
C ASN A 97 -3.42 12.24 4.48
N LEU A 98 -3.75 12.89 5.61
CA LEU A 98 -4.85 12.49 6.52
C LEU A 98 -4.86 10.97 6.79
N SER A 99 -3.67 10.41 6.97
CA SER A 99 -3.46 8.97 7.03
C SER A 99 -4.01 8.39 8.32
N ASN A 100 -4.39 7.10 8.30
CA ASN A 100 -4.91 6.43 9.49
C ASN A 100 -3.80 6.32 10.56
N MET A 101 -4.08 6.88 11.73
CA MET A 101 -3.11 6.95 12.84
C MET A 101 -2.95 5.60 13.55
N ASN A 102 -3.99 4.74 13.59
CA ASN A 102 -3.95 3.48 14.32
C ASN A 102 -4.66 2.35 13.55
N PRO A 103 -4.06 1.86 12.46
CA PRO A 103 -4.59 0.70 11.75
C PRO A 103 -4.36 -0.58 12.57
N ASP A 104 -5.29 -1.54 12.44
CA ASP A 104 -5.12 -2.86 13.05
C ASP A 104 -3.81 -3.54 12.57
N PRO A 105 -3.04 -4.19 13.46
CA PRO A 105 -1.75 -4.78 13.10
C PRO A 105 -1.84 -5.86 12.02
N PHE A 106 -2.88 -6.69 12.01
CA PHE A 106 -3.04 -7.74 11.00
C PHE A 106 -3.45 -7.13 9.67
N TYR A 107 -4.39 -6.18 9.70
CA TYR A 107 -4.81 -5.45 8.51
C TYR A 107 -3.62 -4.71 7.87
N SER A 108 -2.85 -3.97 8.67
CA SER A 108 -1.67 -3.26 8.23
C SER A 108 -0.62 -4.22 7.68
N ALA A 109 -0.43 -5.38 8.31
CA ALA A 109 0.54 -6.35 7.84
C ALA A 109 0.21 -6.97 6.49
N TYR A 110 -1.07 -7.13 6.19
CA TYR A 110 -1.51 -7.71 4.94
C TYR A 110 -1.64 -6.67 3.81
N HIS A 111 -2.16 -5.47 4.10
CA HIS A 111 -2.48 -4.48 3.06
C HIS A 111 -1.41 -3.41 2.85
N ASN A 112 -0.64 -3.06 3.89
CA ASN A 112 0.31 -1.97 3.81
C ASN A 112 1.72 -2.48 3.49
N SER A 113 2.29 -1.95 2.42
CA SER A 113 3.71 -2.20 2.06
C SER A 113 4.69 -1.51 3.01
N HIS A 114 4.23 -0.51 3.75
CA HIS A 114 5.03 0.29 4.68
C HIS A 114 4.52 0.12 6.13
N PRO A 115 5.41 0.17 7.12
CA PRO A 115 5.01 0.21 8.51
C PRO A 115 4.35 1.55 8.82
N THR A 116 3.52 1.58 9.86
CA THR A 116 2.81 2.79 10.27
C THR A 116 3.80 3.87 10.73
N MET A 117 3.38 5.13 10.66
CA MET A 117 4.20 6.24 11.13
C MET A 117 4.60 6.06 12.61
N ILE A 118 3.68 5.59 13.46
CA ILE A 118 3.95 5.31 14.87
C ILE A 118 5.03 4.24 15.04
N GLU A 119 4.96 3.14 14.28
CA GLU A 119 5.98 2.08 14.33
C GLU A 119 7.36 2.58 13.89
N ARG A 120 7.41 3.50 12.92
CA ARG A 120 8.68 4.08 12.44
C ARG A 120 9.27 5.08 13.43
N LEU A 121 8.46 5.97 14.00
CA LEU A 121 8.91 6.89 15.04
C LEU A 121 9.41 6.13 16.28
N ALA A 122 8.70 5.08 16.68
CA ALA A 122 9.11 4.22 17.79
C ALA A 122 10.46 3.54 17.49
N ALA A 123 10.67 3.06 16.26
CA ALA A 123 11.95 2.45 15.85
C ALA A 123 13.11 3.45 15.79
N LEU A 124 12.84 4.72 15.48
CA LEU A 124 13.83 5.80 15.48
C LEU A 124 14.16 6.31 16.89
N GLY A 125 13.31 6.03 17.89
CA GLY A 125 13.44 6.57 19.25
C GLY A 125 13.31 8.10 19.31
N ALA A 126 12.85 8.72 18.23
CA ALA A 126 12.75 10.16 18.08
C ALA A 126 11.45 10.65 18.71
N LYS A 127 11.56 11.68 19.55
CA LYS A 127 10.42 12.51 19.94
C LYS A 127 10.46 13.73 19.04
N PRO A 128 9.46 13.97 18.17
CA PRO A 128 9.41 15.22 17.42
C PRO A 128 9.46 16.37 18.41
N THR A 129 10.52 17.16 18.36
CA THR A 129 10.77 18.24 19.33
C THR A 129 10.06 19.48 18.81
N ASN A 130 9.08 19.97 19.58
CA ASN A 130 8.35 21.22 19.33
C ASN A 130 7.89 21.40 17.88
N MET A 131 7.03 20.49 17.43
CA MET A 131 6.27 20.72 16.20
C MET A 131 5.18 21.75 16.50
N ASP A 132 5.40 23.01 16.13
CA ASP A 132 4.32 24.00 16.09
C ASP A 132 3.31 23.52 15.05
N LEU A 133 2.24 22.87 15.48
CA LEU A 133 1.18 22.34 14.61
C LEU A 133 0.61 23.40 13.66
N LYS A 134 0.78 24.70 13.97
CA LYS A 134 0.37 25.85 13.15
C LYS A 134 1.25 26.12 11.93
N THR A 135 2.53 25.72 11.94
CA THR A 135 3.44 25.96 10.79
C THR A 135 3.39 24.83 9.77
N VAL A 136 3.04 23.61 10.20
CA VAL A 136 2.93 22.41 9.36
C VAL A 136 1.61 22.38 8.58
N THR A 137 0.49 22.74 9.22
CA THR A 137 -0.74 23.04 8.50
C THR A 137 -0.63 24.45 7.94
N GLY A 138 0.00 24.60 6.77
CA GLY A 138 0.02 25.88 6.05
C GLY A 138 -1.38 26.50 6.07
N ALA A 139 -1.46 27.75 6.53
CA ALA A 139 -2.68 28.51 6.76
C ALA A 139 -3.77 28.21 5.72
N LYS A 140 -4.79 27.48 6.15
CA LYS A 140 -6.14 27.61 5.60
C LYS A 140 -7.01 28.13 6.73
N GLU A 141 -6.80 29.41 7.06
CA GLU A 141 -7.84 30.21 7.67
C GLU A 141 -9.00 30.26 6.67
N THR A 142 -9.92 29.30 6.78
CA THR A 142 -11.30 29.58 6.34
C THR A 142 -11.86 30.50 7.40
N SER A 143 -11.62 31.79 7.20
CA SER A 143 -12.39 32.87 7.81
C SER A 143 -13.85 32.48 7.77
N SER A 144 -14.45 32.48 8.95
CA SER A 144 -15.87 32.68 9.15
C SER A 144 -16.42 33.71 8.16
N GLU A 145 -17.21 33.27 7.19
CA GLU A 145 -18.17 34.12 6.51
C GLU A 145 -19.51 33.37 6.52
N SER A 146 -20.34 33.82 7.44
CA SER A 146 -21.77 33.59 7.50
C SER A 146 -22.44 33.81 6.15
N ALA A 147 -23.26 32.86 5.71
CA ALA A 147 -24.60 33.14 5.17
C ALA A 147 -25.26 31.82 4.73
N VAL A 148 -26.17 31.31 5.55
CA VAL A 148 -27.23 30.42 5.07
C VAL A 148 -28.22 31.29 4.28
N PRO A 149 -28.44 31.10 2.97
CA PRO A 149 -29.54 31.77 2.30
C PRO A 149 -30.82 30.99 2.60
N SER A 150 -31.70 31.60 3.39
CA SER A 150 -33.09 31.20 3.55
C SER A 150 -33.78 31.10 2.20
N GLN A 151 -34.36 29.94 1.92
CA GLN A 151 -35.31 29.79 0.82
C GLN A 151 -36.61 30.52 1.15
N SER A 152 -36.94 31.58 0.39
CA SER A 152 -38.32 32.03 0.21
C SER A 152 -38.44 33.07 -0.90
N GLU A 153 -38.39 32.63 -2.16
CA GLU A 153 -39.06 33.35 -3.25
C GLU A 153 -39.87 32.35 -4.08
N ARG A 154 -41.16 32.26 -3.77
CA ARG A 154 -42.18 31.83 -4.72
C ARG A 154 -43.35 32.81 -4.59
N LYS A 155 -43.24 33.94 -5.31
CA LYS A 155 -44.39 34.72 -5.76
C LYS A 155 -44.54 34.44 -7.25
N GLU A 156 -45.52 33.62 -7.57
CA GLU A 156 -46.18 33.61 -8.87
C GLU A 156 -47.65 33.34 -8.60
N ASN A 157 -48.48 34.26 -9.09
CA ASN A 157 -49.95 34.41 -9.00
C ASN A 157 -50.51 35.10 -7.76
#